data_AF-A0A059WVH8-F1
#
_entry.id   AF-A0A059WVH8-F1
#
_cell.length_a   1.000
_cell.length_b   1.000
_cell.length_c   1.000
_cell.angle_alpha   90.00
_cell.angle_beta   90.00
_cell.angle_gamma   90.00
#
_symmetry.space_group_name_H-M   'P 1'
#
loop_
_entity.id
_entity.type
_entity.pdbx_description
1 polymer ?
#
loop_
_entity_poly.entity_id
_entity_poly.type
_entity_poly.pdbx_seq_one_letter_code
_entity_poly.pdbx_strand_id
1 'polypeptide(L)'
;GYLEFENPDSEYNIRLVDGPELGALLAETEVSVLVLNACRSAHADPQATPDTTVTDPHAQVRAFGSLAHEVIDAGVAGVVAMRYNVYVVTAAQFVADLYGSLTQGYSLGEAVTLCRKQLHDQPLREIAYEPRPLQDWIVPVAYEAAPITLFPKATKDAPLTITLEAGKTASTREQLGPEVMKRPDVGFFGRDETLLALDRAFDTQSIVLLHAYAGN
;
A
#
# COMPACT_ATOMS: atom_id res chain seq x y z
N GLY A 1 7.74 1.14 -15.47
CA GLY A 1 7.48 -0.18 -14.82
C GLY A 1 6.06 -0.65 -15.16
N TYR A 2 5.61 -1.82 -14.71
CA TYR A 2 4.22 -2.28 -14.97
C TYR A 2 3.55 -2.85 -13.71
N LEU A 3 2.24 -2.67 -13.62
CA LEU A 3 1.35 -3.45 -12.76
C LEU A 3 0.64 -4.52 -13.58
N GLU A 4 0.46 -5.69 -13.00
CA GLU A 4 -0.30 -6.78 -13.61
C GLU A 4 -1.73 -6.73 -13.08
N PHE A 5 -2.68 -6.55 -13.99
CA PHE A 5 -4.11 -6.64 -13.74
C PHE A 5 -4.66 -7.88 -14.43
N GLU A 6 -5.77 -8.40 -13.90
CA GLU A 6 -6.47 -9.50 -14.54
C GLU A 6 -7.13 -9.04 -15.84
N ASN A 7 -7.18 -9.92 -16.84
CA ASN A 7 -7.90 -9.68 -18.08
C ASN A 7 -8.45 -11.01 -18.61
N PRO A 8 -9.73 -11.33 -18.34
CA PRO A 8 -10.33 -12.60 -18.73
C PRO A 8 -10.32 -12.88 -20.23
N ASP A 9 -10.20 -11.85 -21.05
CA ASP A 9 -10.12 -11.96 -22.52
C ASP A 9 -8.70 -12.30 -23.02
N SER A 10 -7.71 -12.30 -22.14
CA SER A 10 -6.31 -12.66 -22.41
C SER A 10 -6.06 -14.13 -22.08
N GLU A 11 -5.26 -14.82 -22.91
CA GLU A 11 -4.90 -16.24 -22.71
C GLU A 11 -4.30 -16.52 -21.32
N TYR A 12 -3.51 -15.57 -20.81
CA TYR A 12 -2.85 -15.69 -19.51
C TYR A 12 -3.61 -15.00 -18.37
N ASN A 13 -4.82 -14.49 -18.62
CA ASN A 13 -5.58 -13.66 -17.68
C ASN A 13 -4.78 -12.46 -17.14
N ILE A 14 -3.89 -11.89 -17.95
CA ILE A 14 -3.00 -10.78 -17.55
C ILE A 14 -3.12 -9.63 -18.56
N ARG A 15 -3.18 -8.42 -18.02
CA ARG A 15 -2.96 -7.14 -18.68
C ARG A 15 -1.89 -6.37 -17.91
N LEU A 16 -0.87 -5.93 -18.63
CA LEU A 16 0.14 -5.02 -18.09
C LEU A 16 -0.38 -3.58 -18.22
N VAL A 17 -0.34 -2.83 -17.13
CA VAL A 17 -0.68 -1.40 -17.07
C VAL A 17 0.58 -0.65 -16.68
N ASP A 18 0.97 0.34 -17.49
CA ASP A 18 2.15 1.16 -17.24
C ASP A 18 1.85 2.35 -16.32
N GLY A 19 2.92 3.06 -15.92
CA GLY A 19 2.79 4.24 -15.07
C GLY A 19 1.97 5.38 -15.69
N PRO A 20 2.15 5.73 -16.98
CA PRO A 20 1.34 6.74 -17.63
C PRO A 20 -0.17 6.41 -17.68
N GLU A 21 -0.54 5.18 -18.06
CA GLU A 21 -1.93 4.74 -18.10
C GLU A 21 -2.59 4.80 -16.72
N LEU A 22 -1.91 4.24 -15.71
CA LEU A 22 -2.39 4.28 -14.33
C LEU A 22 -2.48 5.71 -13.80
N GLY A 23 -1.42 6.50 -13.99
CA GLY A 23 -1.32 7.85 -13.47
C GLY A 23 -2.34 8.80 -14.08
N ALA A 24 -2.61 8.68 -15.38
CA ALA A 24 -3.67 9.43 -16.05
C ALA A 24 -5.05 9.11 -15.44
N LEU A 25 -5.38 7.82 -15.27
CA LEU A 25 -6.65 7.42 -14.65
C LEU A 25 -6.79 7.97 -13.22
N LEU A 26 -5.73 7.88 -12.41
CA LEU A 26 -5.74 8.37 -11.03
C LEU A 26 -5.87 9.89 -10.97
N ALA A 27 -5.20 10.62 -11.86
CA ALA A 27 -5.32 12.08 -11.95
C ALA A 27 -6.73 12.50 -12.41
N GLU A 28 -7.29 11.83 -13.44
CA GLU A 28 -8.65 12.08 -13.95
C GLU A 28 -9.74 11.80 -12.90
N THR A 29 -9.50 10.85 -12.00
CA THR A 29 -10.42 10.49 -10.90
C THR A 29 -10.13 11.20 -9.59
N GLU A 30 -9.27 12.23 -9.62
CA GLU A 30 -8.93 13.08 -8.46
C GLU A 30 -8.33 12.30 -7.27
N VAL A 31 -7.63 11.21 -7.54
CA VAL A 31 -6.89 10.48 -6.50
C VAL A 31 -5.65 11.27 -6.08
N SER A 32 -5.66 11.78 -4.85
CA SER A 32 -4.57 12.62 -4.34
C SER A 32 -3.27 11.86 -4.07
N VAL A 33 -3.36 10.64 -3.52
CA VAL A 33 -2.19 9.88 -3.06
C VAL A 33 -2.31 8.41 -3.46
N LEU A 34 -1.26 7.89 -4.09
CA LEU A 34 -1.07 6.46 -4.37
C LEU A 34 -0.04 5.86 -3.42
N VAL A 35 -0.36 4.71 -2.80
CA VAL A 35 0.59 3.96 -1.96
C VAL A 35 0.93 2.63 -2.62
N LEU A 36 2.09 2.56 -3.25
CA LEU A 36 2.65 1.37 -3.89
C LEU A 36 3.44 0.52 -2.89
N ASN A 37 2.73 -0.25 -2.06
CA ASN A 37 3.31 -1.21 -1.13
C ASN A 37 3.77 -2.51 -1.84
N ALA A 38 4.68 -2.37 -2.80
CA ALA A 38 5.23 -3.47 -3.59
C ALA A 38 6.75 -3.33 -3.66
N CYS A 39 7.47 -4.45 -3.61
CA CYS A 39 8.92 -4.45 -3.74
C CYS A 39 9.36 -3.70 -5.00
N ARG A 40 10.36 -2.83 -4.88
CA ARG A 40 10.98 -2.12 -6.01
C ARG A 40 10.03 -1.21 -6.82
N SER A 41 8.88 -0.82 -6.29
CA SER A 41 7.97 0.13 -6.97
C SER A 41 8.59 1.52 -7.21
N ALA A 42 9.61 1.91 -6.44
CA ALA A 42 10.44 3.11 -6.63
C ALA A 42 11.86 2.79 -7.14
N HIS A 43 12.10 1.59 -7.64
CA HIS A 43 13.42 1.24 -8.15
C HIS A 43 13.69 2.00 -9.46
N ALA A 44 14.86 2.63 -9.53
CA ALA A 44 15.38 3.28 -10.71
C ALA A 44 16.85 2.89 -10.84
N ASP A 45 17.25 2.45 -12.04
CA ASP A 45 18.66 2.26 -12.34
C ASP A 45 19.27 3.63 -12.67
N PRO A 46 20.31 4.08 -11.95
CA PRO A 46 20.99 5.31 -12.31
C PRO A 46 21.67 5.10 -13.66
N GLN A 47 21.24 5.85 -14.69
CA GLN A 47 21.97 5.89 -15.96
C GLN A 47 23.37 6.45 -15.70
N ALA A 48 24.41 5.70 -16.11
CA ALA A 48 25.81 6.07 -15.89
C ALA A 48 26.22 7.39 -16.59
N THR A 49 25.46 7.80 -17.61
CA THR A 49 25.59 9.07 -18.31
C THR A 49 24.20 9.60 -18.63
N PRO A 50 23.85 10.84 -18.22
CA PRO A 50 22.57 11.42 -18.56
C PRO A 50 22.45 11.58 -20.08
N ASP A 51 21.39 11.03 -20.67
CA ASP A 51 21.15 11.14 -22.10
C ASP A 51 20.69 12.57 -22.45
N THR A 52 21.67 13.42 -22.77
CA THR A 52 21.45 14.82 -23.16
C THR A 52 20.71 14.98 -24.49
N THR A 53 20.39 13.90 -25.20
CA THR A 53 19.63 13.95 -26.46
C THR A 53 18.11 14.01 -26.22
N VAL A 54 17.65 13.67 -25.01
CA VAL A 54 16.23 13.68 -24.66
C VAL A 54 15.83 15.07 -24.18
N THR A 55 15.12 15.83 -25.01
CA THR A 55 14.60 17.17 -24.66
C THR A 55 13.24 17.16 -23.99
N ASP A 56 12.49 16.06 -24.08
CA ASP A 56 11.18 15.89 -23.42
C ASP A 56 11.35 15.48 -21.95
N PRO A 57 10.89 16.29 -20.98
CA PRO A 57 10.97 15.97 -19.54
C PRO A 57 10.32 14.61 -19.20
N HIS A 58 9.20 14.28 -19.83
CA HIS A 58 8.49 13.02 -19.57
C HIS A 58 9.28 11.81 -20.07
N ALA A 59 9.97 11.95 -21.20
CA ALA A 59 10.86 10.91 -21.72
C ALA A 59 12.09 10.70 -20.82
N GLN A 60 12.61 11.74 -20.16
CA GLN A 60 13.66 11.59 -19.15
C GLN A 60 13.16 10.83 -17.92
N VAL A 61 11.92 11.10 -17.48
CA VAL A 61 11.31 10.37 -16.34
C VAL A 61 11.17 8.88 -16.63
N ARG A 62 10.64 8.53 -17.82
CA ARG A 62 10.53 7.12 -18.27
C ARG A 62 11.88 6.42 -18.35
N ALA A 63 12.96 7.13 -18.65
CA ALA A 63 14.31 6.55 -18.71
C ALA A 63 14.83 6.07 -17.34
N PHE A 64 14.29 6.57 -16.22
CA PHE A 64 14.59 6.04 -14.89
C PHE A 64 13.90 4.69 -14.61
N GLY A 65 12.88 4.29 -15.39
CA GLY A 65 12.23 2.98 -15.32
C GLY A 65 11.37 2.73 -14.07
N SER A 66 11.18 3.74 -13.23
CA SER A 66 10.46 3.64 -11.96
C SER A 66 8.96 3.90 -12.14
N LEU A 67 8.13 2.91 -11.79
CA LEU A 67 6.66 3.05 -11.86
C LEU A 67 6.17 4.25 -11.04
N ALA A 68 6.69 4.45 -9.83
CA ALA A 68 6.31 5.57 -8.97
C ALA A 68 6.61 6.94 -9.61
N HIS A 69 7.73 7.07 -10.32
CA HIS A 69 8.09 8.31 -11.02
C HIS A 69 7.18 8.57 -12.23
N GLU A 70 6.87 7.54 -13.01
CA GLU A 70 5.96 7.65 -14.15
C GLU A 70 4.54 8.09 -13.71
N VAL A 71 4.08 7.62 -12.54
CA VAL A 71 2.75 7.97 -12.01
C VAL A 71 2.67 9.42 -11.52
N ILE A 72 3.67 9.91 -10.79
CA ILE A 72 3.69 11.33 -10.36
C ILE A 72 3.85 12.27 -11.55
N ASP A 73 4.64 11.88 -12.55
CA ASP A 73 4.83 12.63 -13.80
C ASP A 73 3.54 12.72 -14.63
N ALA A 74 2.67 11.71 -14.54
CA ALA A 74 1.34 11.70 -15.13
C ALA A 74 0.30 12.54 -14.35
N GLY A 75 0.65 13.13 -13.21
CA GLY A 75 -0.17 14.12 -12.52
C GLY A 75 -0.75 13.72 -11.17
N VAL A 76 -0.45 12.52 -10.65
CA VAL A 76 -0.82 12.15 -9.28
C VAL A 76 -0.05 13.00 -8.29
N ALA A 77 -0.73 13.65 -7.33
CA ALA A 77 -0.08 14.64 -6.47
C ALA A 77 1.01 14.04 -5.57
N GLY A 78 0.77 12.84 -5.02
CA GLY A 78 1.71 12.15 -4.14
C GLY A 78 1.77 10.65 -4.37
N VAL A 79 2.98 10.08 -4.34
CA VAL A 79 3.22 8.64 -4.48
C VAL A 79 4.16 8.15 -3.39
N VAL A 80 3.73 7.16 -2.60
CA VAL A 80 4.59 6.41 -1.68
C VAL A 80 4.96 5.09 -2.32
N ALA A 81 6.24 4.72 -2.29
CA ALA A 81 6.74 3.54 -2.99
C ALA A 81 7.99 2.95 -2.30
N MET A 82 8.43 1.76 -2.72
CA MET A 82 9.52 1.01 -2.10
C MET A 82 10.72 0.95 -3.05
N ARG A 83 11.87 1.47 -2.63
CA ARG A 83 13.09 1.52 -3.48
C ARG A 83 13.76 0.16 -3.65
N TYR A 84 13.63 -0.71 -2.65
CA TYR A 84 14.25 -2.04 -2.59
C TYR A 84 13.20 -3.10 -2.25
N ASN A 85 13.66 -4.35 -2.08
CA ASN A 85 12.81 -5.39 -1.53
C ASN A 85 12.46 -5.02 -0.08
N VAL A 86 11.19 -5.17 0.27
CA VAL A 86 10.66 -4.90 1.60
C VAL A 86 10.14 -6.20 2.19
N TYR A 87 10.43 -6.46 3.46
CA TYR A 87 9.84 -7.59 4.17
C TYR A 87 8.38 -7.28 4.52
N VAL A 88 7.51 -8.29 4.52
CA VAL A 88 6.08 -8.14 4.83
C VAL A 88 5.87 -7.48 6.20
N VAL A 89 6.67 -7.83 7.21
CA VAL A 89 6.60 -7.24 8.55
C VAL A 89 6.93 -5.74 8.55
N THR A 90 7.96 -5.34 7.80
CA THR A 90 8.34 -3.93 7.61
C THR A 90 7.25 -3.16 6.89
N ALA A 91 6.73 -3.72 5.79
CA ALA A 91 5.66 -3.14 4.99
C ALA A 91 4.39 -2.95 5.82
N ALA A 92 3.99 -3.96 6.61
CA ALA A 92 2.82 -3.89 7.48
C ALA A 92 2.96 -2.79 8.54
N GLN A 93 4.10 -2.74 9.24
CA GLN A 93 4.39 -1.69 10.22
C GLN A 93 4.35 -0.30 9.56
N PHE A 94 5.09 -0.12 8.47
CA PHE A 94 5.15 1.15 7.76
C PHE A 94 3.77 1.63 7.32
N VAL A 95 2.95 0.76 6.72
CA VAL A 95 1.63 1.12 6.22
C VAL A 95 0.69 1.47 7.38
N ALA A 96 0.73 0.73 8.49
CA ALA A 96 -0.06 1.07 9.68
C ALA A 96 0.31 2.44 10.24
N ASP A 97 1.61 2.68 10.43
CA ASP A 97 2.13 3.93 10.96
C ASP A 97 1.84 5.11 10.02
N LEU A 98 1.88 4.86 8.70
CA LEU A 98 1.58 5.85 7.66
C LEU A 98 0.12 6.29 7.75
N TYR A 99 -0.83 5.34 7.75
CA TYR A 99 -2.24 5.67 7.92
C TYR A 99 -2.53 6.31 9.28
N GLY A 100 -1.89 5.84 10.35
CA GLY A 100 -2.00 6.43 11.68
C GLY A 100 -1.52 7.89 11.72
N SER A 101 -0.45 8.21 11.00
CA SER A 101 0.08 9.58 10.91
C SER A 101 -0.78 10.47 10.01
N LEU A 102 -1.19 9.97 8.84
CA LEU A 102 -2.07 10.72 7.93
C LEU A 102 -3.38 11.11 8.62
N THR A 103 -4.01 10.17 9.34
CA THR A 103 -5.28 10.43 10.06
C THR A 103 -5.14 11.41 11.22
N GLN A 104 -3.93 11.67 11.72
CA GLN A 104 -3.64 12.74 12.68
C GLN A 104 -3.47 14.12 12.00
N GLY A 105 -3.51 14.16 10.67
CA GLY A 105 -3.37 15.35 9.83
C GLY A 105 -1.94 15.80 9.61
N TYR A 106 -0.96 14.90 9.77
CA TYR A 106 0.38 15.12 9.23
C TYR A 106 0.33 15.11 7.70
N SER A 107 1.16 15.94 7.06
CA SER A 107 1.33 15.89 5.61
C SER A 107 2.00 14.59 5.17
N LEU A 108 1.89 14.23 3.89
CA LEU A 108 2.44 12.99 3.34
C LEU A 108 3.94 12.84 3.64
N GLY A 109 4.75 13.86 3.32
CA GLY A 109 6.18 13.87 3.62
C GLY A 109 6.50 13.76 5.11
N GLU A 110 5.74 14.43 5.98
CA GLU A 110 5.91 14.33 7.44
C GLU A 110 5.56 12.93 7.95
N ALA A 111 4.43 12.37 7.52
CA ALA A 111 3.98 11.04 7.88
C ALA A 111 5.03 9.99 7.50
N VAL A 112 5.52 10.01 6.25
CA VAL A 112 6.55 9.09 5.79
C VAL A 112 7.86 9.26 6.58
N THR A 113 8.24 10.49 6.92
CA THR A 113 9.41 10.76 7.75
C THR A 113 9.27 10.16 9.16
N LEU A 114 8.09 10.31 9.78
CA LEU A 114 7.79 9.72 11.09
C LEU A 114 7.84 8.20 11.05
N CYS A 115 7.24 7.57 10.03
CA CYS A 115 7.28 6.12 9.86
C CYS A 115 8.71 5.60 9.68
N ARG A 116 9.54 6.29 8.89
CA ARG A 116 10.96 5.92 8.72
C ARG A 116 11.72 6.03 10.03
N LYS A 117 11.44 7.05 10.85
CA LYS A 117 12.02 7.17 12.20
C LYS A 117 11.59 5.99 13.08
N GLN A 118 10.33 5.60 13.08
CA GLN A 118 9.84 4.46 13.86
C GLN A 118 10.51 3.14 13.43
N LEU A 119 10.64 2.90 12.12
CA LEU A 119 11.39 1.75 11.60
C LEU A 119 12.86 1.77 12.02
N HIS A 120 13.49 2.95 12.07
CA HIS A 120 14.87 3.10 12.52
C HIS A 120 15.02 2.81 14.02
N ASP A 121 14.13 3.36 14.85
CA ASP A 121 14.19 3.26 16.31
C ASP A 121 13.85 1.85 16.81
N GLN A 122 13.12 1.07 16.02
CA GLN A 122 12.87 -0.34 16.25
C GLN A 122 13.52 -1.13 15.12
N PRO A 123 14.79 -1.55 15.16
CA PRO A 123 15.42 -2.22 14.01
C PRO A 123 15.14 -3.73 13.95
N LEU A 124 14.61 -4.34 15.00
CA LEU A 124 14.38 -5.79 15.06
C LEU A 124 13.08 -6.17 14.34
N ARG A 125 13.18 -7.10 13.40
CA ARG A 125 12.05 -7.67 12.64
C ARG A 125 11.98 -9.17 12.89
N GLU A 126 10.79 -9.69 13.15
CA GLU A 126 10.57 -11.13 13.24
C GLU A 126 10.47 -11.71 11.82
N ILE A 127 11.48 -12.47 11.40
CA ILE A 127 11.55 -13.08 10.07
C ILE A 127 11.73 -14.57 10.26
N ALA A 128 10.78 -15.38 9.78
CA ALA A 128 10.76 -16.82 9.99
C ALA A 128 10.94 -17.21 11.47
N TYR A 129 10.23 -16.50 12.37
CA TYR A 129 10.28 -16.66 13.83
C TYR A 129 11.61 -16.31 14.50
N GLU A 130 12.54 -15.69 13.76
CA GLU A 130 13.81 -15.22 14.30
C GLU A 130 13.89 -13.69 14.22
N PRO A 131 14.22 -13.00 15.33
CA PRO A 131 14.45 -11.57 15.30
C PRO A 131 15.75 -11.25 14.54
N ARG A 132 15.65 -10.43 13.50
CA ARG A 132 16.77 -9.96 12.68
C ARG A 132 16.85 -8.43 12.73
N PRO A 133 18.03 -7.84 13.05
CA PRO A 133 18.22 -6.40 12.97
C PRO A 133 18.32 -5.97 11.51
N LEU A 134 17.48 -5.03 11.08
CA LEU A 134 17.43 -4.48 9.73
C LEU A 134 17.54 -2.96 9.72
N GLN A 135 18.04 -2.43 8.60
CA GLN A 135 18.12 -1.00 8.29
C GLN A 135 17.13 -0.67 7.16
N ASP A 136 15.92 -1.18 7.29
CA ASP A 136 14.86 -1.14 6.28
C ASP A 136 14.09 0.19 6.24
N TRP A 137 14.37 1.10 7.17
CA TRP A 137 13.84 2.46 7.21
C TRP A 137 14.18 3.31 5.97
N ILE A 138 15.16 2.91 5.15
CA ILE A 138 15.50 3.57 3.89
C ILE A 138 14.65 3.12 2.71
N VAL A 139 13.89 2.04 2.86
CA VAL A 139 13.16 1.40 1.75
C VAL A 139 11.95 2.22 1.30
N PRO A 140 11.07 2.71 2.20
CA PRO A 140 9.94 3.53 1.81
C PRO A 140 10.39 4.95 1.42
N VAL A 141 9.90 5.42 0.28
CA VAL A 141 10.14 6.76 -0.24
C VAL A 141 8.81 7.43 -0.61
N ALA A 142 8.79 8.75 -0.56
CA ALA A 142 7.66 9.56 -0.98
C ALA A 142 8.10 10.52 -2.08
N TYR A 143 7.26 10.62 -3.10
CA TYR A 143 7.32 11.63 -4.15
C TYR A 143 6.11 12.55 -3.97
N GLU A 144 6.34 13.86 -3.90
CA GLU A 144 5.27 14.85 -3.80
C GLU A 144 5.71 16.13 -4.56
N ALA A 145 4.79 16.75 -5.28
CA ALA A 145 5.05 18.02 -5.96
C ALA A 145 4.95 19.23 -5.01
N ALA A 146 4.12 19.10 -3.97
CA ALA A 146 3.92 20.05 -2.89
C ALA A 146 3.46 19.27 -1.65
N PRO A 147 3.56 19.84 -0.42
CA PRO A 147 3.06 19.17 0.78
C PRO A 147 1.57 18.81 0.67
N ILE A 148 1.24 17.53 0.85
CA ILE A 148 -0.14 17.02 0.76
C ILE A 148 -0.69 16.75 2.15
N THR A 149 -1.78 17.40 2.51
CA THR A 149 -2.51 17.16 3.76
C THR A 149 -3.89 16.58 3.45
N LEU A 150 -4.08 15.31 3.78
CA LEU A 150 -5.34 14.60 3.49
C LEU A 150 -6.41 14.80 4.56
N PHE A 151 -6.00 15.02 5.80
CA PHE A 151 -6.88 15.15 6.95
C PHE A 151 -6.58 16.43 7.72
N PRO A 152 -7.60 17.10 8.30
CA PRO A 152 -7.36 18.23 9.18
C PRO A 152 -6.52 17.76 10.38
N LYS A 153 -5.61 18.62 10.84
CA LYS A 153 -4.79 18.32 12.02
C LYS A 153 -5.70 18.10 13.24
N ALA A 154 -5.57 16.96 13.88
CA ALA A 154 -6.36 16.64 15.06
C ALA A 154 -6.10 17.70 16.15
N THR A 155 -7.17 18.28 16.70
CA THR A 155 -7.08 19.30 17.75
C THR A 155 -6.81 18.72 19.14
N LYS A 156 -6.59 17.40 19.24
CA LYS A 156 -6.27 16.69 20.48
C LYS A 156 -5.09 15.77 20.23
N ASP A 157 -4.05 15.91 21.08
CA ASP A 157 -2.79 15.15 21.05
C ASP A 157 -2.93 13.67 21.47
N ALA A 158 -4.03 13.01 21.13
CA ALA A 158 -4.14 11.57 21.33
C ALA A 158 -3.59 10.87 20.08
N PRO A 159 -2.36 10.33 20.08
CA PRO A 159 -1.85 9.60 18.94
C PRO A 159 -2.76 8.38 18.69
N LEU A 160 -3.25 8.26 17.46
CA LEU A 160 -3.88 7.04 16.96
C LEU A 160 -2.75 6.02 16.72
N THR A 161 -2.45 5.22 17.74
CA THR A 161 -1.55 4.08 17.59
C THR A 161 -2.32 2.93 16.94
N ILE A 162 -2.08 2.69 15.65
CA ILE A 162 -2.61 1.53 14.93
C ILE A 162 -1.70 0.35 15.24
N THR A 163 -1.96 -0.32 16.36
CA THR A 163 -1.25 -1.57 16.69
C THR A 163 -1.82 -2.69 15.82
N LEU A 164 -1.13 -3.04 14.74
CA LEU A 164 -1.40 -4.26 14.00
C LEU A 164 -0.89 -5.45 14.82
N GLU A 165 -1.70 -5.91 15.76
CA GLU A 165 -1.51 -7.23 16.35
C GLU A 165 -1.69 -8.27 15.24
N ALA A 166 -0.72 -9.17 15.08
CA ALA A 166 -0.87 -10.33 14.21
C ALA A 166 -2.11 -11.13 14.65
N GLY A 167 -3.23 -10.91 13.95
CA GLY A 167 -4.49 -11.60 14.20
C GLY A 167 -5.32 -11.10 15.38
N LYS A 168 -5.72 -9.83 15.41
CA LYS A 168 -6.87 -9.40 16.22
C LYS A 168 -7.86 -8.58 15.39
N THR A 169 -8.79 -9.28 14.72
CA THR A 169 -10.06 -8.73 14.27
C THR A 169 -10.75 -8.03 15.44
N ALA A 170 -10.95 -6.73 15.31
CA ALA A 170 -11.45 -5.85 16.37
C ALA A 170 -12.78 -6.37 16.95
N SER A 171 -12.81 -6.41 18.27
CA SER A 171 -13.93 -6.72 19.13
C SER A 171 -15.05 -5.69 18.99
N THR A 172 -15.86 -5.79 17.94
CA THR A 172 -17.17 -5.11 17.83
C THR A 172 -18.26 -5.98 18.46
N ARG A 173 -18.01 -6.53 19.66
CA ARG A 173 -18.87 -7.56 20.26
C ARG A 173 -19.80 -7.04 21.34
N GLU A 174 -19.59 -5.82 21.84
CA GLU A 174 -20.46 -5.24 22.88
C GLU A 174 -21.83 -4.78 22.36
N GLN A 175 -22.05 -4.77 21.04
CA GLN A 175 -23.32 -4.37 20.42
C GLN A 175 -24.15 -5.54 19.85
N LEU A 176 -23.64 -6.77 19.92
CA LEU A 176 -24.34 -7.94 19.37
C LEU A 176 -24.70 -8.87 20.54
N GLY A 177 -25.98 -9.25 20.62
CA GLY A 177 -26.58 -9.96 21.75
C GLY A 177 -25.89 -11.28 22.13
N PRO A 178 -26.35 -11.95 23.20
CA PRO A 178 -25.64 -13.06 23.87
C PRO A 178 -25.31 -14.29 23.01
N GLU A 179 -25.74 -14.35 21.74
CA GLU A 179 -25.46 -15.42 20.78
C GLU A 179 -24.38 -15.09 19.73
N VAL A 180 -23.46 -14.15 19.99
CA VAL A 180 -22.31 -14.02 19.08
C VAL A 180 -21.52 -15.32 19.10
N MET A 181 -21.27 -15.89 17.92
CA MET A 181 -20.43 -17.09 17.72
C MET A 181 -19.07 -16.91 18.41
N LYS A 182 -18.56 -17.94 19.10
CA LYS A 182 -17.19 -17.92 19.63
C LYS A 182 -16.21 -17.60 18.50
N ARG A 183 -15.19 -16.80 18.80
CA ARG A 183 -14.12 -16.54 17.84
C ARG A 183 -13.56 -17.90 17.39
N PRO A 184 -13.41 -18.16 16.09
CA PRO A 184 -12.82 -19.42 15.64
C PRO A 184 -11.43 -19.57 16.24
N ASP A 185 -11.06 -20.80 16.60
CA ASP A 185 -9.77 -21.10 17.24
C ASP A 185 -8.57 -20.76 16.32
N VAL A 186 -8.84 -20.63 15.01
CA VAL A 186 -7.91 -20.13 13.99
C VAL A 186 -8.39 -18.77 13.47
N GLY A 187 -7.47 -17.81 13.32
CA GLY A 187 -7.80 -16.52 12.72
C GLY A 187 -8.25 -16.65 11.25
N PHE A 188 -8.94 -15.62 10.74
CA PHE A 188 -9.38 -15.56 9.35
C PHE A 188 -8.22 -15.12 8.46
N PHE A 189 -7.39 -16.08 8.01
CA PHE A 189 -6.22 -15.84 7.16
C PHE A 189 -6.23 -16.75 5.94
N GLY A 190 -5.75 -16.26 4.79
CA GLY A 190 -5.54 -17.06 3.58
C GLY A 190 -6.82 -17.44 2.82
N ARG A 191 -7.85 -16.60 2.85
CA ARG A 191 -9.11 -16.78 2.12
C ARG A 191 -9.24 -15.83 0.93
N ASP A 192 -8.11 -15.37 0.41
CA ASP A 192 -8.03 -14.35 -0.63
C ASP A 192 -8.83 -14.77 -1.86
N GLU A 193 -8.76 -16.05 -2.26
CA GLU A 193 -9.59 -16.61 -3.33
C GLU A 193 -11.10 -16.54 -3.04
N THR A 194 -11.51 -16.76 -1.78
CA THR A 194 -12.92 -16.69 -1.38
C THR A 194 -13.42 -15.26 -1.36
N LEU A 195 -12.60 -14.32 -0.87
CA LEU A 195 -12.91 -12.89 -0.89
C LEU A 195 -12.98 -12.37 -2.33
N LEU A 196 -12.04 -12.76 -3.20
CA LEU A 196 -12.04 -12.40 -4.61
C LEU A 196 -13.25 -13.00 -5.34
N ALA A 197 -13.62 -14.25 -5.06
CA ALA A 197 -14.82 -14.86 -5.63
C ALA A 197 -16.11 -14.14 -5.18
N LEU A 198 -16.15 -13.68 -3.93
CA LEU A 198 -17.27 -12.90 -3.40
C LEU A 198 -17.35 -11.52 -4.10
N ASP A 199 -16.23 -10.83 -4.25
CA ASP A 199 -16.13 -9.52 -4.90
C ASP A 199 -16.64 -9.61 -6.36
N ARG A 200 -16.12 -10.58 -7.14
CA ARG A 200 -16.58 -10.85 -8.51
C ARG A 200 -18.05 -11.22 -8.61
N ALA A 201 -18.59 -11.93 -7.63
CA ALA A 201 -20.01 -12.26 -7.63
C ALA A 201 -20.86 -11.00 -7.53
N PHE A 202 -20.42 -9.98 -6.78
CA PHE A 202 -21.11 -8.70 -6.67
C PHE A 202 -21.02 -7.81 -7.91
N ASP A 203 -20.10 -8.07 -8.84
CA ASP A 203 -20.06 -7.37 -10.14
C ASP A 203 -21.32 -7.63 -10.99
N THR A 204 -21.96 -8.79 -10.80
CA THR A 204 -23.11 -9.21 -11.61
C THR A 204 -24.36 -9.52 -10.80
N GLN A 205 -24.22 -9.87 -9.52
CA GLN A 205 -25.32 -10.29 -8.66
C GLN A 205 -25.46 -9.32 -7.48
N SER A 206 -26.67 -8.84 -7.22
CA SER A 206 -26.94 -7.99 -6.04
C SER A 206 -27.02 -8.78 -4.72
N ILE A 207 -27.16 -10.10 -4.80
CA ILE A 207 -27.31 -11.00 -3.65
C ILE A 207 -26.41 -12.22 -3.87
N VAL A 208 -25.50 -12.46 -2.93
CA VAL A 208 -24.58 -13.62 -2.94
C VAL A 208 -24.79 -14.43 -1.66
N LEU A 209 -25.01 -15.75 -1.81
CA LEU A 209 -25.11 -16.68 -0.68
C LEU A 209 -23.75 -17.34 -0.45
N LEU A 210 -23.07 -16.95 0.63
CA LEU A 210 -21.86 -17.64 1.08
C LEU A 210 -22.25 -18.83 1.96
N HIS A 211 -21.80 -20.03 1.59
CA HIS A 211 -21.99 -21.24 2.40
C HIS A 211 -20.67 -22.01 2.52
N ALA A 212 -20.39 -22.51 3.71
CA ALA A 212 -19.26 -23.38 4.00
C ALA A 212 -19.57 -24.23 5.24
N TYR A 213 -18.83 -25.32 5.43
CA TYR A 213 -18.85 -26.01 6.71
C TYR A 213 -18.33 -25.05 7.80
N ALA A 214 -19.11 -24.87 8.88
CA ALA A 214 -18.60 -24.19 10.08
C ALA A 214 -17.36 -24.95 10.58
N GLY A 215 -16.31 -24.23 10.95
CA GLY A 215 -14.94 -24.72 11.02
C GLY A 215 -14.68 -25.97 11.89
N ASN A 216 -13.51 -26.56 11.68
CA ASN A 216 -12.82 -27.38 12.69
C ASN A 216 -12.03 -26.47 13.62
#